data_AF-A0A5E4LHB1-F1
#
_entry.id   AF-A0A5E4LHB1-F1
#
_cell.length_a   1.000
_cell.length_b   1.000
_cell.length_c   1.000
_cell.angle_alpha   90.00
_cell.angle_beta   90.00
_cell.angle_gamma   90.00
#
_symmetry.space_group_name_H-M   'P 1'
#
loop_
_entity.id
_entity.type
_entity.pdbx_description
1 polymer ?
#
loop_
_entity_poly.entity_id
_entity_poly.type
_entity_poly.pdbx_seq_one_letter_code
_entity_poly.pdbx_strand_id
1 'polypeptide(L)'
;MKLSAAFLFAIALFSSLSFATVLWSLPTADAISGKGVLSGGNVIFTSYNGKVYAVNTTTGATSWTYDSGAKVVLEPALADSGTVAVANSNGALSILSAADGSKKAELRSSQAPVSLAAGDGMIFLAFNNAVFAFDTSGSVLWNSTYSSYVGQVSYSEGAIYFTSGSKLYAVDSAGGQTRWASAADDSFLSRPVKYLGAVYVGAIDGRLYSFDSATGRLRWSYPAGGWIMSTPLATSSAIYFGSNDGFFYSVSPAGLLRFRFQAEDGTWAEPVRYDSRGRQVVVFGTNGGKLYGLDAQSGEERWAFSSYGKPTSAIMDGSSVIFGTSSGRIYSLVPSPICSFTYPSSLDTVGNFPLEVEGRASADTGISKVEVRANKGEWIPATGKDAWYAKIDFSRLGSGAVTLECRSRDNTGSTESGEYSYLMLIKSDTAQPQKMYVSSPAEVDPRKSFNISAKDSTGAPLRRLVFSIGGNNTTSDSPLAVTLGKSGIVPIAIYKPGFEPVSFTISGRGGNEAVLIGGAAALVLAMLALLYFFVIRKMLGRKK
;
A
#
# COMPACT_ATOMS: atom_id res chain seq x y z
N MET A 1 38.70 43.17 -13.11
CA MET A 1 38.32 41.94 -13.84
C MET A 1 36.81 41.77 -13.71
N LYS A 2 36.13 41.60 -14.86
CA LYS A 2 34.67 41.71 -15.05
C LYS A 2 33.88 40.48 -14.54
N LEU A 3 32.59 40.73 -14.28
CA LEU A 3 31.48 39.85 -13.86
C LEU A 3 31.34 38.51 -14.62
N SER A 4 30.67 37.50 -14.01
CA SER A 4 29.32 37.05 -14.45
C SER A 4 28.91 35.61 -14.00
N ALA A 5 27.67 35.54 -13.47
CA ALA A 5 26.65 34.49 -13.57
C ALA A 5 26.66 33.22 -12.69
N ALA A 6 25.51 33.09 -12.02
CA ALA A 6 24.97 31.97 -11.28
C ALA A 6 24.66 30.74 -12.16
N PHE A 7 24.68 29.56 -11.54
CA PHE A 7 23.80 28.46 -11.94
C PHE A 7 23.17 27.85 -10.68
N LEU A 8 21.90 28.17 -10.48
CA LEU A 8 20.99 27.39 -9.66
C LEU A 8 20.86 26.00 -10.29
N PHE A 9 21.05 24.93 -9.51
CA PHE A 9 20.42 23.65 -9.81
C PHE A 9 19.45 23.33 -8.67
N ALA A 10 18.17 23.42 -8.99
CA ALA A 10 17.08 22.97 -8.14
C ALA A 10 17.20 21.47 -7.92
N ILE A 11 17.38 21.06 -6.67
CA ILE A 11 17.25 19.67 -6.24
C ILE A 11 15.75 19.39 -6.17
N ALA A 12 15.20 18.80 -7.22
CA ALA A 12 13.87 18.21 -7.18
C ALA A 12 13.95 16.92 -6.37
N LEU A 13 13.47 16.97 -5.13
CA LEU A 13 13.21 15.80 -4.28
C LEU A 13 12.03 15.02 -4.88
N PHE A 14 12.33 14.07 -5.76
CA PHE A 14 11.35 13.10 -6.23
C PHE A 14 11.31 11.93 -5.25
N SER A 15 10.33 11.95 -4.35
CA SER A 15 9.92 10.76 -3.59
C SER A 15 9.34 9.72 -4.56
N SER A 16 9.92 8.56 -4.51
CA SER A 16 9.91 7.51 -5.51
C SER A 16 8.88 6.43 -5.24
N LEU A 17 8.19 5.98 -6.29
CA LEU A 17 6.89 5.34 -6.20
C LEU A 17 6.80 4.19 -7.21
N SER A 18 6.20 3.05 -6.85
CA SER A 18 5.87 1.97 -7.79
C SER A 18 4.43 2.13 -8.26
N PHE A 19 4.18 2.29 -9.56
CA PHE A 19 2.87 2.70 -10.06
C PHE A 19 1.96 1.51 -10.45
N ALA A 20 0.74 1.90 -10.79
CA ALA A 20 -0.23 1.32 -11.69
C ALA A 20 -0.11 2.02 -13.04
N THR A 21 -0.64 1.44 -14.10
CA THR A 21 -0.72 2.09 -15.41
C THR A 21 -1.43 3.45 -15.31
N VAL A 22 -0.68 4.54 -15.37
CA VAL A 22 -1.23 5.90 -15.33
C VAL A 22 -1.76 6.23 -16.73
N LEU A 23 -3.07 6.41 -16.85
CA LEU A 23 -3.67 6.89 -18.09
C LEU A 23 -3.32 8.36 -18.32
N TRP A 24 -3.48 9.16 -17.28
CA TRP A 24 -3.14 10.58 -17.28
C TRP A 24 -2.93 11.06 -15.84
N SER A 25 -2.20 12.16 -15.71
CA SER A 25 -2.13 12.91 -14.46
C SER A 25 -2.16 14.41 -14.73
N LEU A 26 -2.76 15.17 -13.82
CA LEU A 26 -2.90 16.62 -13.92
C LEU A 26 -2.34 17.29 -12.65
N PRO A 27 -1.31 18.14 -12.74
CA PRO A 27 -0.85 18.92 -11.60
C PRO A 27 -1.79 20.10 -11.30
N THR A 28 -2.02 20.36 -10.03
CA THR A 28 -2.67 21.55 -9.48
C THR A 28 -1.66 22.37 -8.69
N ALA A 29 -1.99 23.63 -8.39
CA ALA A 29 -1.06 24.53 -7.69
C ALA A 29 -0.95 24.25 -6.18
N ASP A 30 -1.86 23.46 -5.62
CA ASP A 30 -1.88 23.06 -4.21
C ASP A 30 -2.67 21.75 -4.06
N ALA A 31 -2.68 21.18 -2.85
CA ALA A 31 -3.32 19.93 -2.47
C ALA A 31 -4.77 19.81 -2.97
N ILE A 32 -5.17 18.59 -3.35
CA ILE A 32 -6.58 18.25 -3.58
C ILE A 32 -7.24 17.97 -2.24
N SER A 33 -8.44 18.52 -2.04
CA SER A 33 -9.01 18.65 -0.69
C SER A 33 -9.72 17.40 -0.18
N GLY A 34 -10.22 16.55 -1.07
CA GLY A 34 -10.92 15.33 -0.71
C GLY A 34 -11.35 14.50 -1.91
N LYS A 35 -12.40 13.69 -1.74
CA LYS A 35 -12.97 12.86 -2.81
C LYS A 35 -13.52 13.76 -3.92
N GLY A 36 -13.35 13.38 -5.18
CA GLY A 36 -14.02 14.07 -6.27
C GLY A 36 -15.45 13.55 -6.48
N VAL A 37 -16.22 14.24 -7.32
CA VAL A 37 -17.54 13.77 -7.77
C VAL A 37 -17.57 13.63 -9.28
N LEU A 38 -18.30 12.62 -9.79
CA LEU A 38 -18.43 12.37 -11.22
C LEU A 38 -19.70 13.02 -11.77
N SER A 39 -19.58 13.72 -12.89
CA SER A 39 -20.74 14.23 -13.65
C SER A 39 -20.35 14.48 -15.11
N GLY A 40 -21.20 14.02 -16.04
CA GLY A 40 -21.09 14.37 -17.46
C GLY A 40 -19.76 14.01 -18.13
N GLY A 41 -19.12 12.90 -17.73
CA GLY A 41 -17.80 12.50 -18.24
C GLY A 41 -16.62 13.28 -17.65
N ASN A 42 -16.89 14.08 -16.61
CA ASN A 42 -15.87 14.78 -15.83
C ASN A 42 -15.81 14.25 -14.41
N VAL A 43 -14.62 14.33 -13.83
CA VAL A 43 -14.41 14.30 -12.39
C VAL A 43 -14.19 15.73 -11.90
N ILE A 44 -14.88 16.11 -10.83
CA ILE A 44 -14.81 17.44 -10.24
C ILE A 44 -14.11 17.33 -8.89
N PHE A 45 -12.98 18.01 -8.74
CA PHE A 45 -12.20 18.10 -7.50
C PHE A 45 -12.12 19.53 -6.99
N THR A 46 -11.99 19.67 -5.67
CA THR A 46 -11.66 20.94 -5.01
C THR A 46 -10.20 20.92 -4.55
N SER A 47 -9.57 22.09 -4.48
CA SER A 47 -8.18 22.24 -4.05
C SER A 47 -8.00 23.33 -3.00
N TYR A 48 -6.98 23.15 -2.16
CA TYR A 48 -6.54 24.11 -1.15
C TYR A 48 -6.13 25.47 -1.74
N ASN A 49 -5.83 25.54 -3.04
CA ASN A 49 -5.59 26.80 -3.74
C ASN A 49 -6.86 27.64 -3.99
N GLY A 50 -8.02 27.13 -3.60
CA GLY A 50 -9.31 27.80 -3.73
C GLY A 50 -10.05 27.53 -5.04
N LYS A 51 -9.49 26.71 -5.93
CA LYS A 51 -10.09 26.35 -7.20
C LYS A 51 -10.86 25.04 -7.15
N VAL A 52 -11.83 24.96 -8.05
CA VAL A 52 -12.52 23.75 -8.47
C VAL A 52 -12.02 23.38 -9.85
N TYR A 53 -11.72 22.10 -10.05
CA TYR A 53 -11.23 21.56 -11.31
C TYR A 53 -12.20 20.48 -11.80
N ALA A 54 -12.84 20.71 -12.95
CA ALA A 54 -13.49 19.63 -13.68
C ALA A 54 -12.55 19.12 -14.76
N VAL A 55 -12.29 17.82 -14.73
CA VAL A 55 -11.31 17.15 -15.56
C VAL A 55 -12.01 16.04 -16.32
N ASN A 56 -11.84 16.00 -17.64
CA ASN A 56 -12.38 14.92 -18.46
C ASN A 56 -11.76 13.59 -18.04
N THR A 57 -12.59 12.60 -17.71
CA THR A 57 -12.12 11.35 -17.12
C THR A 57 -11.32 10.48 -18.09
N THR A 58 -11.50 10.67 -19.39
CA THR A 58 -10.81 9.91 -20.43
C THR A 58 -9.47 10.53 -20.79
N THR A 59 -9.42 11.85 -20.99
CA THR A 59 -8.22 12.53 -21.53
C THR A 59 -7.35 13.19 -20.46
N GLY A 60 -7.88 13.44 -19.26
CA GLY A 60 -7.19 14.21 -18.23
C GLY A 60 -7.14 15.72 -18.53
N ALA A 61 -7.78 16.18 -19.60
CA ALA A 61 -7.86 17.60 -19.93
C ALA A 61 -8.83 18.32 -18.98
N THR A 62 -8.42 19.48 -18.48
CA THR A 62 -9.30 20.36 -17.71
C THR A 62 -10.43 20.87 -18.61
N SER A 63 -11.66 20.52 -18.29
CA SER A 63 -12.86 20.98 -18.99
C SER A 63 -13.25 22.39 -18.57
N TRP A 64 -13.21 22.67 -17.27
CA TRP A 64 -13.42 24.01 -16.72
C TRP A 64 -12.78 24.14 -15.33
N THR A 65 -12.59 25.39 -14.92
CA THR A 65 -12.16 25.74 -13.56
C THR A 65 -13.04 26.84 -12.98
N TYR A 66 -13.27 26.78 -11.67
CA TYR A 66 -13.95 27.85 -10.94
C TYR A 66 -13.09 28.33 -9.77
N ASP A 67 -13.02 29.64 -9.56
CA ASP A 67 -12.32 30.25 -8.42
C ASP A 67 -13.33 30.60 -7.33
N SER A 68 -13.22 29.94 -6.18
CA SER A 68 -14.12 30.18 -5.05
C SER A 68 -13.74 31.41 -4.22
N GLY A 69 -12.60 32.05 -4.49
CA GLY A 69 -12.12 33.24 -3.80
C GLY A 69 -11.48 33.00 -2.42
N ALA A 70 -11.43 31.76 -1.94
CA ALA A 70 -10.74 31.37 -0.71
C ALA A 70 -10.36 29.89 -0.76
N LYS A 71 -9.56 29.39 0.19
CA LYS A 71 -9.18 27.97 0.23
C LYS A 71 -10.42 27.07 0.29
N VAL A 72 -10.47 26.03 -0.52
CA VAL A 72 -11.52 25.01 -0.42
C VAL A 72 -10.93 23.82 0.33
N VAL A 73 -11.43 23.54 1.53
CA VAL A 73 -10.92 22.45 2.39
C VAL A 73 -11.84 21.23 2.42
N LEU A 74 -13.08 21.39 1.95
CA LEU A 74 -14.07 20.32 1.86
C LEU A 74 -14.11 19.75 0.45
N GLU A 75 -14.46 18.47 0.34
CA GLU A 75 -14.78 17.85 -0.94
C GLU A 75 -16.06 18.44 -1.55
N PRO A 76 -16.17 18.50 -2.89
CA PRO A 76 -17.40 18.91 -3.55
C PRO A 76 -18.50 17.89 -3.31
N ALA A 77 -19.76 18.34 -3.31
CA ALA A 77 -20.92 17.46 -3.17
C ALA A 77 -21.86 17.61 -4.37
N LEU A 78 -22.31 16.48 -4.92
CA LEU A 78 -23.21 16.45 -6.06
C LEU A 78 -24.67 16.42 -5.57
N ALA A 79 -25.43 17.49 -5.79
CA ALA A 79 -26.84 17.55 -5.38
C ALA A 79 -27.74 16.76 -6.33
N ASP A 80 -27.43 16.82 -7.63
CA ASP A 80 -28.07 16.09 -8.72
C ASP A 80 -27.08 15.98 -9.89
N SER A 81 -27.46 15.30 -10.98
CA SER A 81 -26.57 15.07 -12.13
C SER A 81 -25.99 16.35 -12.76
N GLY A 82 -26.61 17.51 -12.57
CA GLY A 82 -26.22 18.79 -13.17
C GLY A 82 -25.76 19.88 -12.18
N THR A 83 -25.73 19.58 -10.87
CA THR A 83 -25.48 20.60 -9.83
C THR A 83 -24.47 20.12 -8.80
N VAL A 84 -23.38 20.88 -8.66
CA VAL A 84 -22.32 20.64 -7.67
C VAL A 84 -22.25 21.79 -6.67
N ALA A 85 -22.16 21.45 -5.39
CA ALA A 85 -21.97 22.37 -4.28
C ALA A 85 -20.50 22.38 -3.84
N VAL A 86 -19.97 23.56 -3.56
CA VAL A 86 -18.59 23.76 -3.09
C VAL A 86 -18.60 24.78 -1.96
N ALA A 87 -17.93 24.47 -0.85
CA ALA A 87 -17.86 25.35 0.30
C ALA A 87 -16.41 25.70 0.66
N ASN A 88 -16.10 26.99 0.78
CA ASN A 88 -14.74 27.47 1.05
C ASN A 88 -14.54 27.87 2.52
N SER A 89 -13.28 28.10 2.91
CA SER A 89 -12.87 28.39 4.29
C SER A 89 -13.43 29.71 4.85
N ASN A 90 -13.91 30.60 3.98
CA ASN A 90 -14.48 31.90 4.37
C ASN A 90 -15.99 31.83 4.58
N GLY A 91 -16.59 30.64 4.56
CA GLY A 91 -18.03 30.47 4.78
C GLY A 91 -18.88 30.64 3.53
N ALA A 92 -18.29 30.74 2.34
CA ALA A 92 -19.07 30.80 1.10
C ALA A 92 -19.47 29.38 0.64
N LEU A 93 -20.74 29.21 0.30
CA LEU A 93 -21.29 28.04 -0.40
C LEU A 93 -21.64 28.46 -1.83
N SER A 94 -20.87 27.97 -2.80
CA SER A 94 -21.12 28.16 -4.23
C SER A 94 -21.87 26.95 -4.78
N ILE A 95 -23.00 27.22 -5.45
CA ILE A 95 -23.77 26.21 -6.20
C ILE A 95 -23.47 26.41 -7.68
N LEU A 96 -22.88 25.41 -8.31
CA LEU A 96 -22.36 25.47 -9.67
C LEU A 96 -23.08 24.48 -10.59
N SER A 97 -23.16 24.83 -11.86
CA SER A 97 -23.44 23.89 -12.94
C SER A 97 -22.28 22.90 -13.07
N ALA A 98 -22.57 21.61 -13.03
CA ALA A 98 -21.55 20.58 -13.20
C ALA A 98 -21.01 20.50 -14.64
N ALA A 99 -21.79 20.99 -15.62
CA ALA A 99 -21.43 20.94 -17.04
C ALA A 99 -20.32 21.93 -17.41
N ASP A 100 -20.36 23.15 -16.86
CA ASP A 100 -19.50 24.26 -17.29
C ASP A 100 -18.90 25.09 -16.15
N GLY A 101 -19.22 24.76 -14.89
CA GLY A 101 -18.73 25.48 -13.72
C GLY A 101 -19.38 26.84 -13.49
N SER A 102 -20.42 27.19 -14.26
CA SER A 102 -21.14 28.46 -14.08
C SER A 102 -21.83 28.51 -12.71
N LYS A 103 -21.70 29.64 -12.01
CA LYS A 103 -22.27 29.83 -10.68
C LYS A 103 -23.77 30.12 -10.78
N LYS A 104 -24.60 29.23 -10.23
CA LYS A 104 -26.06 29.37 -10.14
C LYS A 104 -26.47 30.22 -8.95
N ALA A 105 -25.84 29.97 -7.79
CA ALA A 105 -26.10 30.70 -6.55
C ALA A 105 -24.84 30.74 -5.67
N GLU A 106 -24.81 31.69 -4.74
CA GLU A 106 -23.79 31.78 -3.69
C GLU A 106 -24.45 32.23 -2.38
N LEU A 107 -24.07 31.57 -1.30
CA LEU A 107 -24.44 31.97 0.05
C LEU A 107 -23.20 32.25 0.86
N ARG A 108 -23.31 33.10 1.88
CA ARG A 108 -22.19 33.45 2.76
C ARG A 108 -22.59 33.31 4.23
N SER A 109 -21.76 32.60 4.97
CA SER A 109 -21.76 32.54 6.42
C SER A 109 -20.51 33.24 6.96
N SER A 110 -20.58 33.79 8.17
CA SER A 110 -19.39 34.27 8.89
C SER A 110 -18.59 33.13 9.51
N GLN A 111 -19.13 31.91 9.51
CA GLN A 111 -18.49 30.72 10.07
C GLN A 111 -17.90 29.85 8.97
N ALA A 112 -16.75 29.23 9.26
CA ALA A 112 -16.15 28.26 8.37
C ALA A 112 -16.99 26.95 8.37
N PRO A 113 -17.29 26.38 7.19
CA PRO A 113 -18.03 25.14 7.09
C PRO A 113 -17.14 23.96 7.50
N VAL A 114 -17.74 22.96 8.14
CA VAL A 114 -17.02 21.78 8.66
C VAL A 114 -17.35 20.50 7.93
N SER A 115 -18.51 20.44 7.28
CA SER A 115 -18.89 19.31 6.43
C SER A 115 -19.89 19.75 5.38
N LEU A 116 -19.77 19.16 4.19
CA LEU A 116 -20.69 19.34 3.07
C LEU A 116 -21.15 17.96 2.58
N ALA A 117 -22.45 17.81 2.36
CA ALA A 117 -23.06 16.65 1.73
C ALA A 117 -24.20 17.10 0.81
N ALA A 118 -24.59 16.28 -0.15
CA ALA A 118 -25.69 16.61 -1.05
C ALA A 118 -26.30 15.34 -1.65
N GLY A 119 -27.53 15.44 -2.14
CA GLY A 119 -28.25 14.39 -2.83
C GLY A 119 -29.74 14.71 -2.97
N ASP A 120 -30.38 14.14 -3.98
CA ASP A 120 -31.80 14.37 -4.35
C ASP A 120 -32.19 15.85 -4.41
N GLY A 121 -31.32 16.68 -5.02
CA GLY A 121 -31.55 18.11 -5.19
C GLY A 121 -31.42 18.94 -3.91
N MET A 122 -30.90 18.36 -2.82
CA MET A 122 -30.66 19.05 -1.54
C MET A 122 -29.17 19.12 -1.23
N ILE A 123 -28.78 20.19 -0.53
CA ILE A 123 -27.41 20.47 -0.09
C ILE A 123 -27.43 20.67 1.42
N PHE A 124 -26.54 19.97 2.13
CA PHE A 124 -26.43 20.02 3.58
C PHE A 124 -25.05 20.56 3.98
N LEU A 125 -25.05 21.67 4.70
CA LEU A 125 -23.82 22.34 5.15
C LEU A 125 -23.83 22.45 6.67
N ALA A 126 -22.79 21.92 7.30
CA ALA A 126 -22.59 22.01 8.74
C ALA A 126 -21.63 23.15 9.10
N PHE A 127 -21.96 23.88 10.16
CA PHE A 127 -21.14 24.92 10.77
C PHE A 127 -21.10 24.69 12.27
N ASN A 128 -19.92 24.44 12.84
CA ASN A 128 -19.75 24.17 14.27
C ASN A 128 -20.79 23.17 14.81
N ASN A 129 -21.85 23.62 15.50
CA ASN A 129 -22.91 22.79 16.06
C ASN A 129 -24.26 22.87 15.31
N ALA A 130 -24.31 23.46 14.12
CA ALA A 130 -25.52 23.64 13.33
C ALA A 130 -25.43 22.94 11.97
N VAL A 131 -26.57 22.48 11.47
CA VAL A 131 -26.75 21.93 10.11
C VAL A 131 -27.81 22.74 9.39
N PHE A 132 -27.48 23.16 8.17
CA PHE A 132 -28.38 23.86 7.26
C PHE A 132 -28.67 22.98 6.05
N ALA A 133 -29.91 22.97 5.58
CA ALA A 133 -30.31 22.38 4.32
C ALA A 133 -30.74 23.46 3.34
N PHE A 134 -30.32 23.31 2.09
CA PHE A 134 -30.64 24.21 0.98
C PHE A 134 -31.15 23.40 -0.21
N ASP A 135 -31.98 24.03 -1.03
CA ASP A 135 -32.23 23.54 -2.38
C ASP A 135 -31.12 23.98 -3.36
N THR A 136 -31.21 23.55 -4.62
CA THR A 136 -30.24 23.91 -5.67
C THR A 136 -30.35 25.37 -6.16
N SER A 137 -31.37 26.12 -5.75
CA SER A 137 -31.44 27.57 -5.96
C SER A 137 -30.69 28.35 -4.89
N GLY A 138 -30.30 27.68 -3.79
CA GLY A 138 -29.68 28.30 -2.63
C GLY A 138 -30.71 28.79 -1.60
N SER A 139 -31.97 28.41 -1.70
CA SER A 139 -32.98 28.74 -0.68
C SER A 139 -32.81 27.82 0.52
N VAL A 140 -32.87 28.38 1.73
CA VAL A 140 -32.81 27.60 2.98
C VAL A 140 -34.12 26.81 3.11
N LEU A 141 -34.01 25.48 3.18
CA LEU A 141 -35.14 24.59 3.46
C LEU A 141 -35.41 24.52 4.96
N TRP A 142 -34.36 24.28 5.74
CA TRP A 142 -34.40 24.26 7.19
C TRP A 142 -32.99 24.43 7.78
N ASN A 143 -32.93 24.72 9.07
CA ASN A 143 -31.70 24.65 9.84
C ASN A 143 -32.00 24.09 11.25
N SER A 144 -31.01 23.46 11.86
CA SER A 144 -31.13 22.88 13.20
C SER A 144 -29.81 22.97 13.94
N THR A 145 -29.89 23.18 15.25
CA THR A 145 -28.73 23.29 16.13
C THR A 145 -28.67 22.09 17.07
N TYR A 146 -27.46 21.60 17.30
CA TYR A 146 -27.16 20.44 18.13
C TYR A 146 -26.29 20.85 19.33
N SER A 147 -26.18 19.95 20.30
CA SER A 147 -25.52 20.23 21.58
C SER A 147 -24.00 20.35 21.49
N SER A 148 -23.39 19.85 20.41
CA SER A 148 -21.94 19.81 20.23
C SER A 148 -21.55 19.96 18.76
N TYR A 149 -20.25 20.05 18.51
CA TYR A 149 -19.65 20.09 17.19
C TYR A 149 -20.17 18.95 16.29
N VAL A 150 -20.59 19.30 15.09
CA VAL A 150 -21.10 18.40 14.06
C VAL A 150 -19.94 17.85 13.23
N GLY A 151 -19.82 16.52 13.19
CA GLY A 151 -18.84 15.82 12.35
C GLY A 151 -19.25 15.74 10.89
N GLN A 152 -18.67 14.78 10.16
CA GLN A 152 -18.94 14.60 8.74
C GLN A 152 -20.41 14.18 8.50
N VAL A 153 -21.11 14.98 7.70
CA VAL A 153 -22.47 14.74 7.22
C VAL A 153 -22.42 13.81 6.01
N SER A 154 -23.37 12.89 5.97
CA SER A 154 -23.66 12.03 4.81
C SER A 154 -25.14 12.12 4.48
N TYR A 155 -25.47 11.91 3.20
CA TYR A 155 -26.84 11.82 2.71
C TYR A 155 -27.10 10.41 2.20
N SER A 156 -28.27 9.83 2.52
CA SER A 156 -28.72 8.56 1.96
C SER A 156 -30.23 8.38 2.12
N GLU A 157 -30.93 8.16 1.01
CA GLU A 157 -32.35 7.75 0.93
C GLU A 157 -33.28 8.62 1.82
N GLY A 158 -33.29 9.93 1.57
CA GLY A 158 -34.15 10.86 2.28
C GLY A 158 -33.76 11.14 3.73
N ALA A 159 -32.56 10.75 4.16
CA ALA A 159 -32.03 11.09 5.48
C ALA A 159 -30.60 11.59 5.38
N ILE A 160 -30.21 12.40 6.37
CA ILE A 160 -28.81 12.70 6.64
C ILE A 160 -28.36 12.02 7.93
N TYR A 161 -27.10 11.62 7.94
CA TYR A 161 -26.45 11.04 9.12
C TYR A 161 -25.18 11.81 9.42
N PHE A 162 -25.01 12.18 10.68
CA PHE A 162 -23.84 12.92 11.16
C PHE A 162 -23.67 12.70 12.66
N THR A 163 -22.52 13.11 13.17
CA THR A 163 -22.17 12.93 14.58
C THR A 163 -22.20 14.29 15.27
N SER A 164 -22.63 14.34 16.53
CA SER A 164 -22.51 15.53 17.38
C SER A 164 -22.12 15.11 18.79
N GLY A 165 -20.86 15.35 19.16
CA GLY A 165 -20.23 14.72 20.33
C GLY A 165 -20.16 13.19 20.17
N SER A 166 -20.55 12.44 21.19
CA SER A 166 -20.62 10.97 21.17
C SER A 166 -21.90 10.41 20.53
N LYS A 167 -22.78 11.25 19.97
CA LYS A 167 -24.06 10.84 19.38
C LYS A 167 -23.99 10.80 17.86
N LEU A 168 -24.50 9.72 17.28
CA LEU A 168 -24.87 9.58 15.88
C LEU A 168 -26.34 9.97 15.71
N TYR A 169 -26.62 10.88 14.79
CA TYR A 169 -27.97 11.33 14.46
C TYR A 169 -28.39 10.79 13.09
N ALA A 170 -29.67 10.46 12.97
CA ALA A 170 -30.36 10.35 11.69
C ALA A 170 -31.48 11.39 11.66
N VAL A 171 -31.44 12.25 10.64
CA VAL A 171 -32.36 13.38 10.49
C VAL A 171 -33.03 13.30 9.13
N ASP A 172 -34.34 13.55 9.09
CA ASP A 172 -35.08 13.64 7.84
C ASP A 172 -34.51 14.76 6.96
N SER A 173 -34.17 14.43 5.72
CA SER A 173 -33.49 15.38 4.84
C SER A 173 -34.40 16.52 4.40
N ALA A 174 -35.71 16.28 4.30
CA ALA A 174 -36.67 17.26 3.80
C ALA A 174 -37.10 18.27 4.88
N GLY A 175 -37.37 17.82 6.11
CA GLY A 175 -37.90 18.67 7.17
C GLY A 175 -36.97 18.90 8.36
N GLY A 176 -35.81 18.25 8.43
CA GLY A 176 -34.85 18.43 9.52
C GLY A 176 -35.26 17.78 10.84
N GLN A 177 -36.33 16.99 10.87
CA GLN A 177 -36.75 16.30 12.11
C GLN A 177 -35.81 15.14 12.44
N THR A 178 -35.39 15.06 13.70
CA THR A 178 -34.61 13.91 14.19
C THR A 178 -35.46 12.65 14.15
N ARG A 179 -35.03 11.64 13.39
CA ARG A 179 -35.65 10.30 13.36
C ARG A 179 -35.20 9.49 14.57
N TRP A 180 -33.91 9.50 14.85
CA TRP A 180 -33.32 8.91 16.04
C TRP A 180 -31.93 9.51 16.32
N ALA A 181 -31.45 9.33 17.55
CA ALA A 181 -30.08 9.63 17.94
C ALA A 181 -29.57 8.51 18.86
N SER A 182 -28.31 8.11 18.72
CA SER A 182 -27.73 7.01 19.50
C SER A 182 -26.30 7.33 19.89
N ALA A 183 -25.92 7.01 21.12
CA ALA A 183 -24.59 7.26 21.64
C ALA A 183 -23.70 6.01 21.53
N ALA A 184 -22.40 6.23 21.33
CA ALA A 184 -21.37 5.24 21.59
C ALA A 184 -20.55 5.63 22.84
N ASP A 185 -19.64 4.75 23.24
CA ASP A 185 -18.76 4.96 24.39
C ASP A 185 -17.79 6.15 24.18
N ASP A 186 -17.48 6.49 22.92
CA ASP A 186 -16.59 7.60 22.56
C ASP A 186 -17.03 8.31 21.26
N SER A 187 -16.25 9.31 20.84
CA SER A 187 -16.51 10.18 19.70
C SER A 187 -16.27 9.46 18.38
N PHE A 188 -17.24 9.60 17.48
CA PHE A 188 -17.13 9.14 16.11
C PHE A 188 -16.22 10.05 15.29
N LEU A 189 -15.37 9.45 14.45
CA LEU A 189 -14.40 10.18 13.62
C LEU A 189 -14.67 10.08 12.12
N SER A 190 -15.26 8.97 11.66
CA SER A 190 -15.55 8.79 10.23
C SER A 190 -16.89 9.40 9.83
N ARG A 191 -17.08 9.67 8.54
CA ARG A 191 -18.40 9.88 7.96
C ARG A 191 -19.27 8.63 8.20
N PRO A 192 -20.52 8.77 8.68
CA PRO A 192 -21.45 7.66 8.75
C PRO A 192 -21.86 7.19 7.35
N VAL A 193 -22.05 5.89 7.16
CA VAL A 193 -22.47 5.31 5.88
C VAL A 193 -23.67 4.41 6.10
N LYS A 194 -24.80 4.75 5.48
CA LYS A 194 -25.99 3.90 5.46
C LYS A 194 -25.88 2.88 4.34
N TYR A 195 -26.10 1.61 4.66
CA TYR A 195 -26.25 0.55 3.67
C TYR A 195 -27.13 -0.58 4.21
N LEU A 196 -28.14 -0.99 3.43
CA LEU A 196 -29.09 -2.08 3.72
C LEU A 196 -29.45 -2.25 5.21
N GLY A 197 -30.33 -1.37 5.71
CA GLY A 197 -30.86 -1.47 7.08
C GLY A 197 -29.85 -1.16 8.18
N ALA A 198 -28.63 -0.73 7.85
CA ALA A 198 -27.59 -0.39 8.81
C ALA A 198 -26.97 0.99 8.54
N VAL A 199 -26.42 1.60 9.58
CA VAL A 199 -25.50 2.74 9.51
C VAL A 199 -24.18 2.32 10.15
N TYR A 200 -23.09 2.49 9.41
CA TYR A 200 -21.73 2.15 9.84
C TYR A 200 -20.93 3.41 10.12
N VAL A 201 -20.19 3.43 11.22
CA VAL A 201 -19.37 4.59 11.60
C VAL A 201 -18.19 4.15 12.47
N GLY A 202 -17.01 4.70 12.17
CA GLY A 202 -15.77 4.49 12.92
C GLY A 202 -15.59 5.52 14.03
N ALA A 203 -14.96 5.11 15.12
CA ALA A 203 -14.73 5.95 16.30
C ALA A 203 -13.27 6.00 16.74
N ILE A 204 -12.98 6.93 17.66
CA ILE A 204 -11.67 7.15 18.26
C ILE A 204 -11.26 6.03 19.22
N ASP A 205 -12.20 5.26 19.76
CA ASP A 205 -11.94 4.07 20.58
C ASP A 205 -11.43 2.87 19.77
N GLY A 206 -11.25 3.05 18.46
CA GLY A 206 -10.81 2.02 17.53
C GLY A 206 -11.88 1.01 17.13
N ARG A 207 -13.17 1.33 17.34
CA ARG A 207 -14.28 0.46 16.95
C ARG A 207 -15.01 0.94 15.71
N LEU A 208 -15.39 -0.02 14.87
CA LEU A 208 -16.41 0.16 13.84
C LEU A 208 -17.76 -0.21 14.45
N TYR A 209 -18.69 0.72 14.47
CA TYR A 209 -20.04 0.51 14.97
C TYR A 209 -21.03 0.26 13.82
N SER A 210 -22.02 -0.59 14.08
CA SER A 210 -23.18 -0.78 13.20
C SER A 210 -24.47 -0.52 13.98
N PHE A 211 -25.28 0.42 13.51
CA PHE A 211 -26.58 0.75 14.07
C PHE A 211 -27.68 0.37 13.08
N ASP A 212 -28.85 -0.01 13.59
CA ASP A 212 -30.04 -0.20 12.78
C ASP A 212 -30.49 1.13 12.18
N SER A 213 -30.64 1.20 10.85
CA SER A 213 -30.88 2.49 10.19
C SER A 213 -32.26 3.08 10.46
N ALA A 214 -33.23 2.27 10.88
CA ALA A 214 -34.60 2.71 11.15
C ALA A 214 -34.78 3.19 12.60
N THR A 215 -34.12 2.52 13.54
CA THR A 215 -34.34 2.71 14.99
C THR A 215 -33.14 3.31 15.72
N GLY A 216 -31.96 3.32 15.11
CA GLY A 216 -30.71 3.73 15.74
C GLY A 216 -30.14 2.72 16.74
N ARG A 217 -30.78 1.56 16.94
CA ARG A 217 -30.30 0.57 17.92
C ARG A 217 -28.95 0.00 17.50
N LEU A 218 -28.00 -0.06 18.44
CA LEU A 218 -26.71 -0.72 18.22
C LEU A 218 -26.94 -2.19 17.84
N ARG A 219 -26.41 -2.60 16.69
CA ARG A 219 -26.45 -3.99 16.20
C ARG A 219 -25.23 -4.76 16.66
N TRP A 220 -24.05 -4.19 16.44
CA TRP A 220 -22.76 -4.74 16.85
C TRP A 220 -21.67 -3.66 16.79
N SER A 221 -20.52 -3.95 17.41
CA SER A 221 -19.28 -3.20 17.20
C SER A 221 -18.11 -4.17 16.98
N TYR A 222 -17.14 -3.76 16.15
CA TYR A 222 -15.94 -4.52 15.86
C TYR A 222 -14.70 -3.77 16.37
N PRO A 223 -13.87 -4.37 17.24
CA PRO A 223 -12.66 -3.73 17.76
C PRO A 223 -11.48 -3.90 16.80
N ALA A 224 -11.02 -2.79 16.19
CA ALA A 224 -9.72 -2.71 15.53
C ALA A 224 -8.63 -2.29 16.55
N GLY A 225 -7.36 -2.21 16.11
CA GLY A 225 -6.24 -1.87 16.98
C GLY A 225 -6.01 -0.37 17.15
N GLY A 226 -6.70 0.48 16.39
CA GLY A 226 -6.49 1.94 16.38
C GLY A 226 -7.65 2.71 15.77
N TRP A 227 -7.58 4.04 15.83
CA TRP A 227 -8.65 4.95 15.42
C TRP A 227 -9.16 4.66 14.01
N ILE A 228 -10.48 4.75 13.82
CA ILE A 228 -11.10 4.55 12.50
C ILE A 228 -11.62 5.88 11.98
N MET A 229 -10.76 6.56 11.22
CA MET A 229 -11.10 7.82 10.53
C MET A 229 -11.56 7.59 9.08
N SER A 230 -11.19 6.46 8.49
CA SER A 230 -11.62 6.09 7.14
C SER A 230 -13.14 5.93 7.10
N THR A 231 -13.78 6.60 6.13
CA THR A 231 -15.20 6.37 5.84
C THR A 231 -15.39 4.91 5.40
N PRO A 232 -16.24 4.11 6.07
CA PRO A 232 -16.40 2.70 5.71
C PRO A 232 -17.07 2.51 4.34
N LEU A 233 -16.61 1.54 3.55
CA LEU A 233 -17.32 1.06 2.37
C LEU A 233 -18.19 -0.14 2.74
N ALA A 234 -19.50 0.01 2.67
CA ALA A 234 -20.45 -1.07 2.94
C ALA A 234 -21.00 -1.69 1.65
N THR A 235 -21.04 -3.02 1.59
CA THR A 235 -21.62 -3.82 0.51
C THR A 235 -22.48 -4.94 1.08
N SER A 236 -23.23 -5.64 0.23
CA SER A 236 -24.08 -6.77 0.65
C SER A 236 -23.32 -7.92 1.30
N SER A 237 -22.01 -8.02 1.07
CA SER A 237 -21.18 -9.14 1.58
C SER A 237 -20.10 -8.71 2.57
N ALA A 238 -19.73 -7.43 2.62
CA ALA A 238 -18.64 -6.95 3.45
C ALA A 238 -18.70 -5.44 3.73
N ILE A 239 -18.10 -5.07 4.85
CA ILE A 239 -17.76 -3.70 5.23
C ILE A 239 -16.24 -3.60 5.24
N TYR A 240 -15.69 -2.65 4.48
CA TYR A 240 -14.26 -2.39 4.37
C TYR A 240 -13.91 -1.06 5.01
N PHE A 241 -12.81 -1.01 5.76
CA PHE A 241 -12.38 0.22 6.42
C PHE A 241 -10.89 0.19 6.76
N GLY A 242 -10.29 1.38 6.78
CA GLY A 242 -8.95 1.61 7.26
C GLY A 242 -8.89 1.96 8.74
N SER A 243 -7.86 1.49 9.43
CA SER A 243 -7.54 1.92 10.80
C SER A 243 -6.16 2.58 10.85
N ASN A 244 -5.94 3.39 11.88
CA ASN A 244 -4.66 4.02 12.16
C ASN A 244 -3.64 3.07 12.82
N ASP A 245 -4.00 1.80 13.04
CA ASP A 245 -3.09 0.73 13.48
C ASP A 245 -2.21 0.16 12.34
N GLY A 246 -2.32 0.72 11.14
CA GLY A 246 -1.62 0.25 9.95
C GLY A 246 -2.31 -0.93 9.27
N PHE A 247 -3.54 -1.28 9.63
CA PHE A 247 -4.30 -2.34 8.97
C PHE A 247 -5.51 -1.81 8.19
N PHE A 248 -5.78 -2.49 7.08
CA PHE A 248 -7.04 -2.40 6.35
C PHE A 248 -7.86 -3.65 6.64
N TYR A 249 -9.14 -3.46 6.99
CA TYR A 249 -10.00 -4.52 7.48
C TYR A 249 -11.16 -4.79 6.51
N SER A 250 -11.60 -6.05 6.48
CA SER A 250 -12.90 -6.44 5.95
C SER A 250 -13.65 -7.24 7.01
N VAL A 251 -14.87 -6.84 7.33
CA VAL A 251 -15.79 -7.58 8.20
C VAL A 251 -17.07 -7.91 7.44
N SER A 252 -17.77 -8.96 7.82
CA SER A 252 -19.09 -9.28 7.29
C SER A 252 -20.15 -8.27 7.79
N PRO A 253 -21.35 -8.20 7.16
CA PRO A 253 -22.46 -7.40 7.68
C PRO A 253 -22.93 -7.80 9.10
N ALA A 254 -22.53 -8.97 9.58
CA ALA A 254 -22.75 -9.45 10.94
C ALA A 254 -21.62 -9.06 11.92
N GLY A 255 -20.60 -8.33 11.49
CA GLY A 255 -19.49 -7.86 12.32
C GLY A 255 -18.36 -8.88 12.52
N LEU A 256 -18.35 -9.99 11.78
CA LEU A 256 -17.28 -11.00 11.85
C LEU A 256 -16.12 -10.65 10.92
N LEU A 257 -14.87 -10.72 11.41
CA LEU A 257 -13.66 -10.53 10.62
C LEU A 257 -13.64 -11.50 9.42
N ARG A 258 -13.42 -10.94 8.22
CA ARG A 258 -13.17 -11.70 6.99
C ARG A 258 -11.67 -11.77 6.70
N PHE A 259 -11.02 -10.61 6.63
CA PHE A 259 -9.57 -10.51 6.51
C PHE A 259 -9.06 -9.18 7.09
N ARG A 260 -7.75 -9.13 7.37
CA ARG A 260 -7.01 -7.89 7.56
C ARG A 260 -5.75 -7.90 6.70
N PHE A 261 -5.42 -6.76 6.14
CA PHE A 261 -4.22 -6.54 5.35
C PHE A 261 -3.31 -5.56 6.07
N GLN A 262 -2.04 -5.91 6.24
CA GLN A 262 -1.04 -5.03 6.85
C GLN A 262 -0.61 -3.98 5.81
N ALA A 263 -1.15 -2.78 5.94
CA ALA A 263 -0.70 -1.63 5.17
C ALA A 263 0.56 -1.03 5.83
N GLU A 264 1.39 -0.38 5.02
CA GLU A 264 2.61 0.27 5.50
C GLU A 264 2.33 1.50 6.39
N ASP A 265 1.13 2.10 6.28
CA ASP A 265 0.71 3.29 7.02
C ASP A 265 -0.82 3.27 7.27
N GLY A 266 -1.29 4.12 8.18
CA GLY A 266 -2.70 4.31 8.49
C GLY A 266 -3.51 4.76 7.27
N THR A 267 -4.80 4.42 7.28
CA THR A 267 -5.70 4.67 6.14
C THR A 267 -6.80 5.63 6.57
N TRP A 268 -6.86 6.83 5.98
CA TRP A 268 -7.96 7.79 6.18
C TRP A 268 -8.86 7.92 4.95
N ALA A 269 -8.39 7.51 3.77
CA ALA A 269 -9.18 7.54 2.55
C ALA A 269 -10.34 6.54 2.64
N GLU A 270 -11.48 6.90 2.05
CA GLU A 270 -12.61 5.99 1.84
C GLU A 270 -12.20 4.92 0.80
N PRO A 271 -12.44 3.62 1.08
CA PRO A 271 -12.23 2.59 0.08
C PRO A 271 -13.30 2.66 -1.00
N VAL A 272 -12.93 2.26 -2.22
CA VAL A 272 -13.89 1.98 -3.31
C VAL A 272 -13.76 0.53 -3.73
N ARG A 273 -14.81 -0.02 -4.33
CA ARG A 273 -14.76 -1.35 -4.92
C ARG A 273 -15.16 -1.26 -6.38
N TYR A 274 -14.48 -2.04 -7.20
CA TYR A 274 -14.89 -2.28 -8.58
C TYR A 274 -14.94 -3.78 -8.87
N ASP A 275 -15.80 -4.12 -9.82
CA ASP A 275 -15.92 -5.46 -10.36
C ASP A 275 -15.45 -5.44 -11.81
N SER A 276 -14.47 -6.27 -12.16
CA SER A 276 -13.99 -6.41 -13.54
C SER A 276 -13.87 -7.87 -13.92
N ARG A 277 -14.58 -8.28 -14.99
CA ARG A 277 -14.63 -9.66 -15.52
C ARG A 277 -14.77 -10.75 -14.43
N GLY A 278 -15.66 -10.52 -13.46
CA GLY A 278 -15.91 -11.45 -12.35
C GLY A 278 -14.92 -11.38 -11.18
N ARG A 279 -13.90 -10.52 -11.26
CA ARG A 279 -12.99 -10.22 -10.16
C ARG A 279 -13.51 -9.02 -9.37
N GLN A 280 -13.53 -9.13 -8.05
CA GLN A 280 -13.94 -8.06 -7.15
C GLN A 280 -12.69 -7.49 -6.48
N VAL A 281 -12.44 -6.19 -6.63
CA VAL A 281 -11.23 -5.53 -6.09
C VAL A 281 -11.64 -4.35 -5.23
N VAL A 282 -11.12 -4.31 -4.01
CA VAL A 282 -11.25 -3.16 -3.11
C VAL A 282 -9.98 -2.32 -3.18
N VAL A 283 -10.16 -1.01 -3.35
CA VAL A 283 -9.10 -0.03 -3.52
C VAL A 283 -9.13 0.97 -2.37
N PHE A 284 -7.97 1.25 -1.77
CA PHE A 284 -7.87 2.24 -0.70
C PHE A 284 -6.50 2.91 -0.67
N GLY A 285 -6.46 4.12 -0.11
CA GLY A 285 -5.27 4.95 -0.02
C GLY A 285 -4.77 5.12 1.42
N THR A 286 -3.47 4.98 1.61
CA THR A 286 -2.78 5.16 2.90
C THR A 286 -2.22 6.56 3.05
N ASN A 287 -1.95 6.96 4.29
CA ASN A 287 -1.35 8.26 4.60
C ASN A 287 0.08 8.40 4.07
N GLY A 288 0.79 7.28 3.90
CA GLY A 288 2.15 7.22 3.36
C GLY A 288 2.23 7.39 1.83
N GLY A 289 1.12 7.71 1.15
CA GLY A 289 1.13 7.93 -0.29
C GLY A 289 1.01 6.66 -1.12
N LYS A 290 0.50 5.56 -0.56
CA LYS A 290 0.30 4.30 -1.29
C LYS A 290 -1.18 3.96 -1.43
N LEU A 291 -1.62 3.65 -2.64
CA LEU A 291 -2.93 3.15 -3.01
C LEU A 291 -2.81 1.65 -3.30
N TYR A 292 -3.63 0.84 -2.66
CA TYR A 292 -3.63 -0.62 -2.83
C TYR A 292 -4.90 -1.05 -3.55
N GLY A 293 -4.80 -2.10 -4.38
CA GLY A 293 -5.92 -2.88 -4.86
C GLY A 293 -5.83 -4.31 -4.34
N LEU A 294 -6.76 -4.71 -3.48
CA LEU A 294 -6.83 -6.05 -2.91
C LEU A 294 -7.96 -6.86 -3.52
N ASP A 295 -7.77 -8.17 -3.60
CA ASP A 295 -8.87 -9.10 -3.80
C ASP A 295 -9.92 -8.92 -2.68
N ALA A 296 -11.15 -8.60 -3.06
CA ALA A 296 -12.20 -8.29 -2.08
C ALA A 296 -12.67 -9.50 -1.27
N GLN A 297 -12.30 -10.72 -1.65
CA GLN A 297 -12.68 -11.93 -0.93
C GLN A 297 -11.60 -12.40 0.04
N SER A 298 -10.38 -12.54 -0.45
CA SER A 298 -9.22 -13.07 0.27
C SER A 298 -8.39 -12.00 0.99
N GLY A 299 -8.44 -10.75 0.54
CA GLY A 299 -7.59 -9.67 1.03
C GLY A 299 -6.16 -9.69 0.47
N GLU A 300 -5.87 -10.57 -0.50
CA GLU A 300 -4.56 -10.62 -1.14
C GLU A 300 -4.30 -9.38 -1.99
N GLU A 301 -3.09 -8.84 -1.92
CA GLU A 301 -2.66 -7.73 -2.76
C GLU A 301 -2.59 -8.15 -4.23
N ARG A 302 -3.31 -7.42 -5.07
CA ARG A 302 -3.28 -7.62 -6.53
C ARG A 302 -2.38 -6.62 -7.21
N TRP A 303 -2.34 -5.41 -6.68
CA TRP A 303 -1.48 -4.34 -7.15
C TRP A 303 -1.35 -3.26 -6.08
N ALA A 304 -0.29 -2.47 -6.18
CA ALA A 304 -0.10 -1.24 -5.44
C ALA A 304 0.38 -0.13 -6.37
N PHE A 305 -0.02 1.10 -6.04
CA PHE A 305 0.38 2.34 -6.68
C PHE A 305 0.90 3.28 -5.61
N SER A 306 2.08 3.84 -5.78
CA SER A 306 2.55 4.90 -4.91
C SER A 306 2.33 6.24 -5.63
N SER A 307 1.71 7.21 -4.94
CA SER A 307 1.40 8.55 -5.41
C SER A 307 2.32 9.60 -4.80
N TYR A 308 2.55 10.71 -5.51
CA TYR A 308 3.20 11.86 -4.90
C TYR A 308 2.22 12.45 -3.88
N GLY A 309 2.63 12.50 -2.61
CA GLY A 309 1.73 12.88 -1.52
C GLY A 309 0.65 11.84 -1.21
N LYS A 310 -0.09 12.12 -0.14
CA LYS A 310 -1.18 11.28 0.34
C LYS A 310 -2.36 11.29 -0.64
N PRO A 311 -2.89 10.13 -1.08
CA PRO A 311 -4.09 10.07 -1.90
C PRO A 311 -5.33 10.51 -1.12
N THR A 312 -6.24 11.21 -1.81
CA THR A 312 -7.62 11.38 -1.36
C THR A 312 -8.42 10.11 -1.60
N SER A 313 -9.65 10.03 -1.09
CA SER A 313 -10.58 8.95 -1.43
C SER A 313 -10.72 8.83 -2.94
N ALA A 314 -10.55 7.62 -3.45
CA ALA A 314 -10.65 7.34 -4.88
C ALA A 314 -12.12 7.30 -5.34
N ILE A 315 -12.30 7.35 -6.65
CA ILE A 315 -13.57 7.21 -7.34
C ILE A 315 -13.35 6.32 -8.57
N MET A 316 -14.36 5.53 -8.92
CA MET A 316 -14.32 4.67 -10.11
C MET A 316 -15.08 5.34 -11.26
N ASP A 317 -14.46 5.44 -12.44
CA ASP A 317 -15.14 5.74 -13.70
C ASP A 317 -14.85 4.64 -14.71
N GLY A 318 -15.85 3.80 -15.00
CA GLY A 318 -15.65 2.57 -15.75
C GLY A 318 -14.59 1.67 -15.09
N SER A 319 -13.52 1.37 -15.82
CA SER A 319 -12.36 0.60 -15.32
C SER A 319 -11.29 1.46 -14.65
N SER A 320 -11.44 2.78 -14.62
CA SER A 320 -10.39 3.69 -14.16
C SER A 320 -10.57 4.08 -12.70
N VAL A 321 -9.47 4.09 -11.95
CA VAL A 321 -9.40 4.60 -10.58
C VAL A 321 -8.88 6.02 -10.61
N ILE A 322 -9.68 6.98 -10.14
CA ILE A 322 -9.34 8.41 -10.17
C ILE A 322 -9.25 8.95 -8.74
N PHE A 323 -8.20 9.73 -8.42
CA PHE A 323 -8.01 10.32 -7.10
C PHE A 323 -7.10 11.56 -7.16
N GLY A 324 -7.24 12.42 -6.16
CA GLY A 324 -6.35 13.56 -5.93
C GLY A 324 -5.26 13.23 -4.92
N THR A 325 -4.33 14.15 -4.71
CA THR A 325 -3.26 13.98 -3.71
C THR A 325 -2.97 15.25 -2.94
N SER A 326 -2.38 15.08 -1.75
CA SER A 326 -1.91 16.19 -0.92
C SER A 326 -0.75 16.98 -1.53
N SER A 327 -0.09 16.47 -2.57
CA SER A 327 0.93 17.22 -3.32
C SER A 327 0.35 18.03 -4.47
N GLY A 328 -0.98 18.06 -4.64
CA GLY A 328 -1.62 18.78 -5.72
C GLY A 328 -1.48 18.09 -7.07
N ARG A 329 -1.78 16.79 -7.14
CA ARG A 329 -1.87 16.06 -8.40
C ARG A 329 -3.10 15.18 -8.43
N ILE A 330 -3.79 15.16 -9.56
CA ILE A 330 -4.90 14.25 -9.85
C ILE A 330 -4.37 13.14 -10.75
N TYR A 331 -4.70 11.90 -10.42
CA TYR A 331 -4.33 10.69 -11.16
C TYR A 331 -5.56 9.99 -11.70
N SER A 332 -5.41 9.36 -12.87
CA SER A 332 -6.29 8.31 -13.35
C SER A 332 -5.47 7.08 -13.71
N LEU A 333 -5.85 5.94 -13.14
CA LEU A 333 -5.15 4.66 -13.26
C LEU A 333 -6.05 3.62 -13.92
N VAL A 334 -5.46 2.76 -14.74
CA VAL A 334 -6.11 1.51 -15.20
C VAL A 334 -5.46 0.33 -14.51
N PRO A 335 -6.22 -0.46 -13.71
CA PRO A 335 -5.67 -1.52 -12.89
C PRO A 335 -5.56 -2.87 -13.62
N SER A 336 -5.66 -2.91 -14.96
CA SER A 336 -5.64 -4.14 -15.76
C SER A 336 -5.32 -3.88 -17.25
N PRO A 337 -4.24 -4.46 -17.81
CA PRO A 337 -3.13 -5.08 -17.09
C PRO A 337 -2.36 -4.04 -16.26
N ILE A 338 -1.68 -4.50 -15.20
CA ILE A 338 -0.90 -3.67 -14.30
C ILE A 338 0.31 -4.45 -13.78
N CYS A 339 1.45 -3.78 -13.69
CA CYS A 339 2.68 -4.28 -13.07
C CYS A 339 3.12 -3.32 -11.97
N SER A 340 3.70 -3.84 -10.89
CA SER A 340 4.22 -3.05 -9.75
C SER A 340 5.43 -3.74 -9.14
N PHE A 341 6.33 -2.98 -8.52
CA PHE A 341 7.51 -3.50 -7.83
C PHE A 341 7.22 -3.71 -6.34
N THR A 342 7.81 -4.76 -5.77
CA THR A 342 7.79 -5.05 -4.32
C THR A 342 9.19 -5.01 -3.72
N TYR A 343 10.24 -5.15 -4.53
CA TYR A 343 11.63 -5.06 -4.11
C TYR A 343 12.53 -4.71 -5.31
N PRO A 344 13.60 -3.92 -5.16
CA PRO A 344 13.99 -3.18 -3.95
C PRO A 344 13.01 -2.05 -3.61
N SER A 345 13.17 -1.46 -2.43
CA SER A 345 12.44 -0.26 -2.05
C SER A 345 13.00 0.93 -2.83
N SER A 346 12.18 1.94 -3.04
CA SER A 346 12.67 3.08 -3.77
C SER A 346 13.80 3.83 -3.05
N LEU A 347 14.69 4.43 -3.83
CA LEU A 347 15.94 5.07 -3.40
C LEU A 347 16.94 4.12 -2.76
N ASP A 348 16.65 2.82 -2.72
CA ASP A 348 17.64 1.83 -2.33
C ASP A 348 18.89 1.98 -3.20
N THR A 349 20.03 1.81 -2.54
CA THR A 349 21.31 1.91 -3.20
C THR A 349 21.67 0.58 -3.86
N VAL A 350 22.02 0.63 -5.15
CA VAL A 350 22.49 -0.52 -5.94
C VAL A 350 23.93 -0.33 -6.39
N GLY A 351 24.69 -1.43 -6.47
CA GLY A 351 26.12 -1.39 -6.77
C GLY A 351 26.50 -1.84 -8.19
N ASN A 352 27.73 -2.31 -8.33
CA ASN A 352 28.29 -2.89 -9.55
C ASN A 352 28.07 -4.41 -9.62
N PHE A 353 26.86 -4.85 -9.31
CA PHE A 353 26.52 -6.27 -9.26
C PHE A 353 25.06 -6.50 -9.69
N PRO A 354 24.73 -7.72 -10.16
CA PRO A 354 23.35 -8.06 -10.45
C PRO A 354 22.51 -8.06 -9.18
N LEU A 355 21.30 -7.51 -9.27
CA LEU A 355 20.29 -7.54 -8.21
C LEU A 355 19.01 -8.19 -8.76
N GLU A 356 18.35 -8.96 -7.91
CA GLU A 356 17.03 -9.49 -8.19
C GLU A 356 15.98 -8.45 -7.84
N VAL A 357 15.20 -8.05 -8.82
CA VAL A 357 14.07 -7.12 -8.69
C VAL A 357 12.80 -7.95 -8.70
N GLU A 358 11.85 -7.63 -7.83
CA GLU A 358 10.63 -8.39 -7.61
C GLU A 358 9.41 -7.51 -7.72
N GLY A 359 8.27 -8.13 -8.04
CA GLY A 359 7.02 -7.42 -8.09
C GLY A 359 5.77 -8.29 -8.18
N ARG A 360 4.66 -7.58 -8.44
CA ARG A 360 3.35 -8.16 -8.71
C ARG A 360 2.82 -7.69 -10.05
N ALA A 361 2.06 -8.54 -10.72
CA ALA A 361 1.30 -8.17 -11.90
C ALA A 361 -0.12 -8.72 -11.80
N SER A 362 -1.08 -7.98 -12.35
CA SER A 362 -2.48 -8.40 -12.37
C SER A 362 -3.12 -7.97 -13.69
N ALA A 363 -4.00 -8.82 -14.21
CA ALA A 363 -4.87 -8.46 -15.31
C ALA A 363 -6.18 -9.24 -15.18
N ASP A 364 -7.26 -8.67 -15.69
CA ASP A 364 -8.59 -9.28 -15.63
C ASP A 364 -8.66 -10.62 -16.36
N THR A 365 -7.84 -10.79 -17.40
CA THR A 365 -7.74 -12.04 -18.17
C THR A 365 -6.62 -12.95 -17.72
N GLY A 366 -5.88 -12.58 -16.67
CA GLY A 366 -4.64 -13.22 -16.24
C GLY A 366 -3.41 -12.72 -17.02
N ILE A 367 -2.23 -12.94 -16.45
CA ILE A 367 -0.97 -12.47 -16.99
C ILE A 367 -0.34 -13.51 -17.93
N SER A 368 0.04 -13.08 -19.13
CA SER A 368 0.79 -13.88 -20.09
C SER A 368 2.30 -13.64 -19.99
N LYS A 369 2.71 -12.40 -19.76
CA LYS A 369 4.12 -11.99 -19.74
C LYS A 369 4.34 -10.77 -18.85
N VAL A 370 5.48 -10.72 -18.15
CA VAL A 370 6.00 -9.54 -17.47
C VAL A 370 7.41 -9.24 -17.98
N GLU A 371 7.72 -7.97 -18.16
CA GLU A 371 9.03 -7.50 -18.59
C GLU A 371 9.46 -6.30 -17.76
N VAL A 372 10.77 -6.16 -17.54
CA VAL A 372 11.38 -5.02 -16.86
C VAL A 372 12.48 -4.41 -17.69
N ARG A 373 12.80 -3.14 -17.50
CA ARG A 373 13.97 -2.49 -18.12
C ARG A 373 14.56 -1.44 -17.18
N ALA A 374 15.80 -1.03 -17.43
CA ALA A 374 16.46 0.06 -16.72
C ALA A 374 16.77 1.22 -17.69
N ASN A 375 16.55 2.47 -17.25
CA ASN A 375 16.84 3.71 -17.96
C ASN A 375 16.33 3.73 -19.42
N LYS A 376 15.10 3.24 -19.65
CA LYS A 376 14.50 3.09 -21.00
C LYS A 376 15.30 2.22 -21.97
N GLY A 377 16.17 1.34 -21.46
CA GLY A 377 16.91 0.36 -22.25
C GLY A 377 16.05 -0.80 -22.75
N GLU A 378 16.69 -1.92 -23.07
CA GLU A 378 16.00 -3.12 -23.56
C GLU A 378 15.12 -3.78 -22.49
N TRP A 379 14.01 -4.36 -22.95
CA TRP A 379 13.11 -5.13 -22.09
C TRP A 379 13.68 -6.51 -21.80
N ILE A 380 13.80 -6.81 -20.51
CA ILE A 380 14.25 -8.08 -19.94
C ILE A 380 13.01 -8.86 -19.50
N PRO A 381 12.80 -10.09 -19.99
CA PRO A 381 11.67 -10.91 -19.55
C PRO A 381 11.84 -11.32 -18.09
N ALA A 382 10.78 -11.13 -17.30
CA ALA A 382 10.72 -11.59 -15.91
C ALA A 382 10.31 -13.06 -15.85
N THR A 383 10.67 -13.73 -14.75
CA THR A 383 10.19 -15.08 -14.41
C THR A 383 9.00 -14.98 -13.47
N GLY A 384 7.97 -15.77 -13.72
CA GLY A 384 6.70 -15.70 -13.00
C GLY A 384 5.63 -14.88 -13.73
N LYS A 385 4.44 -14.80 -13.14
CA LYS A 385 3.27 -14.10 -13.68
C LYS A 385 2.75 -13.13 -12.62
N ASP A 386 1.84 -13.59 -11.77
CA ASP A 386 1.21 -12.76 -10.74
C ASP A 386 2.22 -12.26 -9.71
N ALA A 387 3.10 -13.15 -9.24
CA ALA A 387 4.35 -12.80 -8.59
C ALA A 387 5.49 -13.02 -9.58
N TRP A 388 6.31 -12.00 -9.79
CA TRP A 388 7.39 -12.05 -10.78
C TRP A 388 8.71 -11.55 -10.19
N TYR A 389 9.80 -11.99 -10.79
CA TYR A 389 11.13 -11.48 -10.49
C TYR A 389 12.00 -11.43 -11.75
N ALA A 390 12.99 -10.54 -11.77
CA ALA A 390 13.94 -10.40 -12.86
C ALA A 390 15.32 -10.05 -12.31
N LYS A 391 16.38 -10.57 -12.95
CA LYS A 391 17.76 -10.21 -12.61
C LYS A 391 18.18 -9.05 -13.49
N ILE A 392 18.59 -7.94 -12.87
CA ILE A 392 19.10 -6.76 -13.57
C ILE A 392 20.57 -6.59 -13.20
N ASP A 393 21.44 -6.49 -14.21
CA ASP A 393 22.85 -6.18 -14.03
C ASP A 393 23.08 -4.67 -14.10
N PHE A 394 23.35 -4.07 -12.95
CA PHE A 394 23.57 -2.62 -12.82
C PHE A 394 25.00 -2.19 -13.18
N SER A 395 25.92 -3.13 -13.42
CA SER A 395 27.34 -2.83 -13.69
C SER A 395 27.56 -2.02 -14.96
N ARG A 396 26.60 -2.07 -15.91
CA ARG A 396 26.65 -1.35 -17.18
C ARG A 396 26.01 0.04 -17.14
N LEU A 397 25.42 0.44 -16.02
CA LEU A 397 24.76 1.73 -15.87
C LEU A 397 25.72 2.77 -15.26
N GLY A 398 25.50 4.05 -15.51
CA GLY A 398 26.24 5.12 -14.82
C GLY A 398 25.79 5.28 -13.36
N SER A 399 26.69 5.76 -12.50
CA SER A 399 26.34 6.16 -11.12
C SER A 399 25.31 7.30 -11.10
N GLY A 400 24.48 7.34 -10.05
CA GLY A 400 23.39 8.29 -9.89
C GLY A 400 22.01 7.63 -9.98
N ALA A 401 21.00 8.41 -10.38
CA ALA A 401 19.63 7.91 -10.46
C ALA A 401 19.48 6.82 -11.55
N VAL A 402 18.90 5.69 -11.17
CA VAL A 402 18.47 4.64 -12.10
C VAL A 402 16.97 4.48 -12.01
N THR A 403 16.31 4.51 -13.16
CA THR A 403 14.86 4.26 -13.26
C THR A 403 14.65 2.87 -13.83
N LEU A 404 14.06 1.98 -13.06
CA LEU A 404 13.50 0.74 -13.57
C LEU A 404 12.07 0.97 -14.04
N GLU A 405 11.63 0.29 -15.10
CA GLU A 405 10.24 0.26 -15.53
C GLU A 405 9.81 -1.20 -15.66
N CYS A 406 8.56 -1.50 -15.34
CA CYS A 406 7.97 -2.80 -15.59
C CYS A 406 6.68 -2.67 -16.40
N ARG A 407 6.39 -3.69 -17.20
CA ARG A 407 5.13 -3.81 -17.93
C ARG A 407 4.64 -5.23 -17.94
N SER A 408 3.34 -5.36 -18.03
CA SER A 408 2.65 -6.64 -18.13
C SER A 408 1.81 -6.73 -19.41
N ARG A 409 1.66 -7.97 -19.88
CA ARG A 409 0.76 -8.34 -20.97
C ARG A 409 -0.26 -9.33 -20.42
N ASP A 410 -1.52 -9.13 -20.77
CA ASP A 410 -2.60 -10.01 -20.39
C ASP A 410 -2.72 -11.22 -21.34
N ASN A 411 -3.61 -12.16 -21.05
CA ASN A 411 -3.81 -13.37 -21.86
C ASN A 411 -4.51 -13.10 -23.22
N THR A 412 -5.05 -11.90 -23.43
CA THR A 412 -5.60 -11.46 -24.73
C THR A 412 -4.54 -10.78 -25.60
N GLY A 413 -3.34 -10.59 -25.06
CA GLY A 413 -2.24 -9.89 -25.73
C GLY A 413 -2.24 -8.39 -25.51
N SER A 414 -3.18 -7.85 -24.73
CA SER A 414 -3.22 -6.42 -24.36
C SER A 414 -2.06 -6.09 -23.43
N THR A 415 -1.38 -4.97 -23.69
CA THR A 415 -0.33 -4.42 -22.83
C THR A 415 -0.85 -3.18 -22.13
N GLU A 416 -0.20 -2.82 -21.02
CA GLU A 416 -0.43 -1.56 -20.31
C GLU A 416 -0.46 -0.37 -21.28
N SER A 417 -1.48 0.48 -21.16
CA SER A 417 -1.68 1.68 -21.97
C SER A 417 -1.35 2.93 -21.15
N GLY A 418 -0.32 3.70 -21.51
CA GLY A 418 0.08 4.92 -20.79
C GLY A 418 1.51 4.87 -20.30
N GLU A 419 1.82 5.58 -19.22
CA GLU A 419 3.13 5.49 -18.55
C GLU A 419 3.24 4.19 -17.76
N TYR A 420 4.38 3.51 -17.90
CA TYR A 420 4.68 2.28 -17.16
C TYR A 420 4.99 2.58 -15.70
N SER A 421 4.75 1.57 -14.87
CA SER A 421 5.23 1.57 -13.50
C SER A 421 6.74 1.62 -13.47
N TYR A 422 7.27 2.60 -12.75
CA TYR A 422 8.71 2.75 -12.56
C TYR A 422 9.12 2.60 -11.10
N LEU A 423 10.42 2.38 -10.86
CA LEU A 423 11.06 2.35 -9.56
C LEU A 423 12.39 3.10 -9.66
N MET A 424 12.61 4.08 -8.80
CA MET A 424 13.85 4.86 -8.79
C MET A 424 14.82 4.29 -7.76
N LEU A 425 16.07 4.07 -8.16
CA LEU A 425 17.15 3.56 -7.33
C LEU A 425 18.34 4.52 -7.41
N ILE A 426 19.23 4.42 -6.43
CA ILE A 426 20.49 5.19 -6.43
C ILE A 426 21.61 4.22 -6.74
N LYS A 427 22.22 4.33 -7.92
CA LYS A 427 23.41 3.56 -8.24
C LYS A 427 24.65 4.25 -7.65
N SER A 428 25.43 3.49 -6.88
CA SER A 428 26.72 3.91 -6.35
C SER A 428 27.80 2.86 -6.63
N ASP A 429 28.91 3.29 -7.22
CA ASP A 429 30.03 2.39 -7.50
C ASP A 429 30.76 1.88 -6.26
N THR A 430 30.54 2.50 -5.10
CA THR A 430 31.11 2.08 -3.82
C THR A 430 30.20 1.13 -3.03
N ALA A 431 28.95 0.96 -3.47
CA ALA A 431 28.00 0.07 -2.79
C ALA A 431 28.49 -1.38 -2.85
N GLN A 432 28.38 -2.07 -1.71
CA GLN A 432 28.76 -3.47 -1.56
C GLN A 432 27.53 -4.37 -1.57
N PRO A 433 27.66 -5.64 -1.99
CA PRO A 433 26.59 -6.61 -1.84
C PRO A 433 26.17 -6.78 -0.37
N GLN A 434 24.90 -7.13 -0.14
CA GLN A 434 24.39 -7.40 1.20
C GLN A 434 25.01 -8.68 1.77
N LYS A 435 25.17 -8.72 3.10
CA LYS A 435 25.64 -9.94 3.78
C LYS A 435 24.51 -10.93 3.97
N MET A 436 24.82 -12.20 3.74
CA MET A 436 23.92 -13.31 4.02
C MET A 436 24.38 -14.04 5.29
N TYR A 437 23.44 -14.29 6.20
CA TYR A 437 23.70 -15.04 7.44
C TYR A 437 23.24 -16.48 7.26
N VAL A 438 24.20 -17.39 7.15
CA VAL A 438 23.95 -18.81 6.90
C VAL A 438 24.06 -19.60 8.21
N SER A 439 23.09 -20.47 8.46
CA SER A 439 23.12 -21.45 9.54
C SER A 439 22.99 -22.85 8.97
N SER A 440 23.97 -23.69 9.30
CA SER A 440 24.09 -25.08 8.88
C SER A 440 24.86 -25.87 9.96
N PRO A 441 24.56 -27.16 10.17
CA PRO A 441 25.44 -28.03 10.94
C PRO A 441 26.81 -28.17 10.25
N ALA A 442 27.87 -28.28 11.05
CA ALA A 442 29.22 -28.55 10.57
C ALA A 442 29.45 -30.04 10.24
N GLU A 443 28.71 -30.92 10.91
CA GLU A 443 28.82 -32.37 10.79
C GLU A 443 27.44 -33.03 10.89
N VAL A 444 27.16 -34.00 10.03
CA VAL A 444 25.85 -34.65 9.90
C VAL A 444 25.97 -36.16 9.68
N ASP A 445 24.92 -36.91 10.00
CA ASP A 445 24.73 -38.26 9.48
C ASP A 445 24.36 -38.14 7.99
N PRO A 446 25.16 -38.68 7.05
CA PRO A 446 24.94 -38.48 5.62
C PRO A 446 23.62 -39.08 5.11
N ARG A 447 22.98 -39.96 5.88
CA ARG A 447 21.69 -40.58 5.53
C ARG A 447 20.48 -39.84 6.12
N LYS A 448 20.70 -38.87 7.01
CA LYS A 448 19.62 -38.08 7.62
C LYS A 448 19.49 -36.72 6.95
N SER A 449 18.25 -36.25 6.86
CA SER A 449 17.98 -34.91 6.38
C SER A 449 18.31 -33.87 7.46
N PHE A 450 18.84 -32.73 7.03
CA PHE A 450 19.09 -31.56 7.86
C PHE A 450 18.80 -30.29 7.05
N ASN A 451 18.68 -29.15 7.74
CA ASN A 451 18.37 -27.88 7.09
C ASN A 451 19.61 -27.01 6.95
N ILE A 452 19.74 -26.39 5.77
CA ILE A 452 20.60 -25.24 5.55
C ILE A 452 19.69 -24.03 5.43
N SER A 453 19.94 -23.00 6.24
CA SER A 453 19.14 -21.77 6.22
C SER A 453 20.03 -20.57 5.94
N ALA A 454 19.48 -19.62 5.20
CA ALA A 454 20.07 -18.32 4.91
C ALA A 454 19.06 -17.20 5.23
N LYS A 455 19.54 -16.12 5.86
CA LYS A 455 18.76 -14.95 6.24
C LYS A 455 19.46 -13.65 5.84
N ASP A 456 18.70 -12.58 5.68
CA ASP A 456 19.24 -11.23 5.55
C ASP A 456 19.63 -10.63 6.91
N SER A 457 20.07 -9.37 6.91
CA SER A 457 20.44 -8.62 8.12
C SER A 457 19.29 -8.33 9.08
N THR A 458 18.04 -8.42 8.62
CA THR A 458 16.84 -8.28 9.47
C THR A 458 16.42 -9.60 10.11
N GLY A 459 17.04 -10.71 9.68
CA GLY A 459 16.69 -12.06 10.12
C GLY A 459 15.59 -12.72 9.29
N ALA A 460 15.12 -12.09 8.21
CA ALA A 460 14.13 -12.66 7.32
C ALA A 460 14.76 -13.77 6.45
N PRO A 461 14.07 -14.91 6.25
CA PRO A 461 14.56 -16.00 5.42
C PRO A 461 14.63 -15.57 3.95
N LEU A 462 15.78 -15.80 3.33
CA LEU A 462 16.00 -15.48 1.92
C LEU A 462 15.33 -16.51 1.00
N ARG A 463 14.84 -16.03 -0.15
CA ARG A 463 14.16 -16.83 -1.17
C ARG A 463 14.97 -16.90 -2.46
N ARG A 464 14.74 -17.94 -3.26
CA ARG A 464 15.39 -18.21 -4.56
C ARG A 464 16.92 -18.17 -4.50
N LEU A 465 17.47 -18.81 -3.47
CA LEU A 465 18.90 -19.01 -3.30
C LEU A 465 19.35 -20.14 -4.22
N VAL A 466 20.51 -20.00 -4.84
CA VAL A 466 21.19 -21.11 -5.51
C VAL A 466 22.09 -21.80 -4.49
N PHE A 467 21.73 -23.02 -4.11
CA PHE A 467 22.55 -23.91 -3.28
C PHE A 467 23.36 -24.83 -4.19
N SER A 468 24.67 -24.68 -4.20
CA SER A 468 25.62 -25.62 -4.81
C SER A 468 26.09 -26.60 -3.74
N ILE A 469 25.61 -27.84 -3.81
CA ILE A 469 25.90 -28.90 -2.83
C ILE A 469 26.74 -29.96 -3.53
N GLY A 470 28.03 -30.03 -3.22
CA GLY A 470 28.95 -30.97 -3.86
C GLY A 470 29.07 -30.79 -5.38
N GLY A 471 28.87 -29.57 -5.86
CA GLY A 471 28.88 -29.21 -7.30
C GLY A 471 27.51 -29.26 -7.99
N ASN A 472 26.47 -29.80 -7.33
CA ASN A 472 25.12 -29.80 -7.88
C ASN A 472 24.36 -28.54 -7.44
N ASN A 473 23.87 -27.77 -8.41
CA ASN A 473 23.13 -26.54 -8.13
C ASN A 473 21.63 -26.81 -8.05
N THR A 474 20.99 -26.32 -7.00
CA THR A 474 19.53 -26.31 -6.83
C THR A 474 19.08 -24.93 -6.39
N THR A 475 18.05 -24.39 -7.03
CA THR A 475 17.42 -23.14 -6.60
C THR A 475 16.29 -23.45 -5.64
N SER A 476 16.30 -22.88 -4.44
CA SER A 476 15.26 -23.09 -3.43
C SER A 476 15.14 -21.90 -2.47
N ASP A 477 14.07 -21.90 -1.67
CA ASP A 477 13.89 -20.96 -0.58
C ASP A 477 14.56 -21.47 0.70
N SER A 478 14.93 -20.55 1.59
CA SER A 478 15.45 -20.89 2.91
C SER A 478 14.30 -21.20 3.89
N PRO A 479 14.37 -22.29 4.68
CA PRO A 479 15.43 -23.29 4.73
C PRO A 479 15.31 -24.36 3.63
N LEU A 480 16.44 -24.86 3.14
CA LEU A 480 16.52 -26.03 2.26
C LEU A 480 16.82 -27.29 3.09
N ALA A 481 15.97 -28.31 2.96
CA ALA A 481 16.23 -29.64 3.49
C ALA A 481 17.18 -30.40 2.55
N VAL A 482 18.29 -30.91 3.10
CA VAL A 482 19.38 -31.59 2.37
C VAL A 482 19.66 -32.95 3.00
N THR A 483 20.03 -33.92 2.18
CA THR A 483 20.63 -35.20 2.60
C THR A 483 21.90 -35.41 1.79
N LEU A 484 23.06 -35.64 2.43
CA LEU A 484 24.34 -35.74 1.71
C LEU A 484 24.47 -37.02 0.89
N GLY A 485 23.84 -38.11 1.32
CA GLY A 485 23.86 -39.41 0.66
C GLY A 485 25.20 -40.16 0.72
N LYS A 486 26.29 -39.49 1.08
CA LYS A 486 27.64 -40.06 1.20
C LYS A 486 28.44 -39.42 2.35
N SER A 487 29.36 -40.20 2.90
CA SER A 487 30.30 -39.73 3.91
C SER A 487 31.43 -38.90 3.28
N GLY A 488 32.10 -38.09 4.10
CA GLY A 488 33.20 -37.21 3.69
C GLY A 488 32.83 -35.73 3.65
N ILE A 489 33.79 -34.90 3.22
CA ILE A 489 33.66 -33.44 3.17
C ILE A 489 32.92 -33.05 1.90
N VAL A 490 31.78 -32.37 2.05
CA VAL A 490 30.97 -31.85 0.94
C VAL A 490 31.07 -30.32 0.92
N PRO A 491 31.61 -29.72 -0.16
CA PRO A 491 31.62 -28.27 -0.31
C PRO A 491 30.20 -27.76 -0.59
N ILE A 492 29.83 -26.70 0.11
CA ILE A 492 28.58 -25.97 -0.06
C ILE A 492 28.91 -24.54 -0.48
N ALA A 493 28.26 -24.05 -1.53
CA ALA A 493 28.24 -22.63 -1.86
C ALA A 493 26.80 -22.15 -2.01
N ILE A 494 26.50 -20.97 -1.47
CA ILE A 494 25.17 -20.35 -1.54
C ILE A 494 25.33 -19.01 -2.23
N TYR A 495 24.53 -18.79 -3.28
CA TYR A 495 24.53 -17.58 -4.09
C TYR A 495 23.14 -16.98 -4.19
N LYS A 496 23.06 -15.64 -4.08
CA LYS A 496 21.88 -14.84 -4.43
C LYS A 496 22.35 -13.51 -5.04
N PRO A 497 21.79 -13.05 -6.18
CA PRO A 497 22.08 -11.71 -6.71
C PRO A 497 21.84 -10.64 -5.65
N GLY A 498 22.73 -9.66 -5.55
CA GLY A 498 22.71 -8.63 -4.52
C GLY A 498 23.34 -9.01 -3.18
N PHE A 499 23.76 -10.28 -2.99
CA PHE A 499 24.39 -10.76 -1.76
C PHE A 499 25.82 -11.26 -1.99
N GLU A 500 26.66 -11.14 -0.96
CA GLU A 500 27.97 -11.79 -0.92
C GLU A 500 27.79 -13.32 -0.94
N PRO A 501 28.48 -14.06 -1.84
CA PRO A 501 28.43 -15.52 -1.85
C PRO A 501 29.01 -16.11 -0.57
N VAL A 502 28.36 -17.12 -0.01
CA VAL A 502 28.83 -17.82 1.19
C VAL A 502 29.26 -19.23 0.80
N SER A 503 30.48 -19.61 1.15
CA SER A 503 31.02 -20.96 0.91
C SER A 503 31.55 -21.57 2.19
N PHE A 504 31.25 -22.85 2.41
CA PHE A 504 31.68 -23.62 3.57
C PHE A 504 31.68 -25.12 3.25
N THR A 505 32.01 -25.96 4.22
CA THR A 505 31.97 -27.42 4.05
C THR A 505 31.14 -28.06 5.14
N ILE A 506 30.49 -29.18 4.80
CA ILE A 506 29.79 -30.04 5.77
C ILE A 506 30.44 -31.42 5.73
N SER A 507 30.75 -31.97 6.91
CA SER A 507 31.29 -33.33 7.03
C SER A 507 30.16 -34.35 7.24
N GLY A 508 30.04 -35.32 6.34
CA GLY A 508 29.19 -36.50 6.55
C GLY A 508 29.94 -37.55 7.35
N ARG A 509 29.50 -37.87 8.57
CA ARG A 509 30.11 -38.93 9.39
C ARG A 509 30.12 -40.26 8.64
N GLY A 510 31.31 -40.78 8.42
CA GLY A 510 31.53 -42.15 7.98
C GLY A 510 30.95 -43.10 9.01
N GLY A 511 29.94 -43.87 8.63
CA GLY A 511 29.54 -45.06 9.37
C GLY A 511 30.62 -46.14 9.22
N ASN A 512 31.79 -45.91 9.82
CA ASN A 512 32.77 -46.94 10.12
C ASN A 512 32.98 -46.91 11.64
N GLU A 513 32.07 -47.54 12.37
CA GLU A 513 32.48 -48.26 13.58
C GLU A 513 33.29 -49.48 13.15
N ALA A 514 34.49 -49.25 12.64
CA ALA A 514 35.54 -50.22 12.46
C ALA A 514 36.81 -49.43 12.08
N VAL A 515 37.88 -49.66 12.84
CA VAL A 515 39.20 -49.02 12.73
C VAL A 515 39.34 -47.68 13.48
N LEU A 516 39.03 -47.72 14.77
CA LEU A 516 39.75 -46.93 15.78
C LEU A 516 40.35 -47.85 16.86
N ILE A 517 40.96 -48.94 16.42
CA ILE A 517 42.00 -49.66 17.18
C ILE A 517 43.27 -49.61 16.33
N GLY A 518 43.95 -48.47 16.34
CA GLY A 518 45.22 -48.30 15.61
C GLY A 518 45.95 -47.02 15.99
N GLY A 519 45.24 -45.89 16.11
CA GLY A 519 45.83 -44.61 16.51
C GLY A 519 46.14 -44.51 18.02
N ALA A 520 45.25 -45.02 18.88
CA ALA A 520 45.46 -44.98 20.33
C ALA A 520 46.49 -46.03 20.81
N ALA A 521 46.58 -47.19 20.15
CA ALA A 521 47.57 -48.22 20.50
C ALA A 521 48.99 -47.82 20.11
N ALA A 522 49.18 -47.12 18.97
CA ALA A 522 50.49 -46.62 18.57
C ALA A 522 50.99 -45.47 19.46
N LEU A 523 50.10 -44.58 19.93
CA LEU A 523 50.43 -43.52 20.88
C LEU A 523 50.71 -44.04 22.30
N VAL A 524 50.00 -45.09 22.74
CA VAL A 524 50.25 -45.72 24.05
C VAL A 524 51.52 -46.58 24.03
N LEU A 525 51.82 -47.29 22.94
CA LEU A 525 53.09 -48.03 22.79
C LEU A 525 54.30 -47.10 22.63
N ALA A 526 54.16 -45.96 21.94
CA ALA A 526 55.22 -44.95 21.87
C ALA A 526 55.44 -44.25 23.23
N MET A 527 54.37 -43.98 24.00
CA MET A 527 54.50 -43.46 25.36
C MET A 527 55.08 -44.48 26.34
N LEU A 528 54.74 -45.77 26.23
CA LEU A 528 55.33 -46.83 27.05
C LEU A 528 56.80 -47.09 26.71
N ALA A 529 57.20 -46.98 25.43
CA ALA A 529 58.60 -47.06 25.01
C ALA A 529 59.43 -45.86 25.50
N LEU A 530 58.86 -44.64 25.50
CA LEU A 530 59.49 -43.44 26.07
C LEU A 530 59.58 -43.51 27.60
N LEU A 531 58.56 -44.05 28.29
CA LEU A 531 58.61 -44.30 29.74
C LEU A 531 59.63 -45.39 30.11
N TYR A 532 59.73 -46.47 29.33
CA TYR A 532 60.73 -47.52 29.52
C TYR A 532 62.16 -46.98 29.31
N PHE A 533 62.37 -46.13 28.29
CA PHE A 533 63.67 -45.48 28.04
C PHE A 533 64.07 -44.50 29.15
N PHE A 534 63.11 -43.74 29.70
CA PHE A 534 63.40 -42.81 30.81
C PHE A 534 63.61 -43.51 32.17
N VAL A 535 62.90 -44.63 32.44
CA VAL A 535 63.07 -45.40 33.69
C VAL A 535 64.41 -46.15 33.71
N ILE A 536 64.85 -46.73 32.59
CA ILE A 536 66.16 -47.40 32.49
C ILE A 536 67.32 -46.39 32.58
N ARG A 537 67.20 -45.22 31.96
CA ARG A 537 68.23 -44.17 32.04
C ARG A 537 68.36 -43.56 33.45
N LYS A 538 67.27 -43.55 34.23
CA LYS A 538 67.27 -43.12 35.65
C LYS A 538 67.76 -44.21 36.62
N MET A 539 67.69 -45.49 36.23
CA MET A 539 68.25 -46.61 37.01
C MET A 539 69.73 -46.91 36.70
N LEU A 540 70.24 -46.54 35.51
CA LEU A 540 71.65 -46.67 35.13
C LEU A 540 72.53 -45.44 35.46
N GLY A 541 71.95 -44.38 36.04
CA GLY A 541 72.67 -43.19 36.51
C GLY A 541 73.10 -43.21 37.99
N ARG A 542 72.94 -44.35 38.69
CA ARG A 542 73.42 -44.56 40.07
C ARG A 542 74.09 -45.92 40.20
N LYS A 543 75.30 -46.06 39.64
CA LYS A 543 76.39 -46.87 40.21
C LYS A 543 77.67 -46.67 39.38
N LYS A 544 78.61 -45.98 40.03
CA LYS A 544 80.02 -45.74 39.70
C LYS A 544 80.32 -44.80 38.54
#